data_AF-A0ABC8M9Q4-F1
#
_entry.id   AF-A0ABC8M9Q4-F1
#
_cell.length_a   1.000
_cell.length_b   1.000
_cell.length_c   1.000
_cell.angle_alpha   90.00
_cell.angle_beta   90.00
_cell.angle_gamma   90.00
#
_symmetry.space_group_name_H-M   'P 1'
#
loop_
_entity.id
_entity.type
_entity.pdbx_description
1 polymer ?
#
loop_
_entity_poly.entity_id
_entity_poly.type
_entity_poly.pdbx_seq_one_letter_code
_entity_poly.pdbx_strand_id
1 'polypeptide(L)'
;MIDLGSNQLTTLLFLCYNNLIQQYFRVHYNVILKGIDVDGEPIDLPPSIASFGGSGGTIIDSGTTLAYLPQDLYNSLLKQITARTPVKLHMVQETFACFSFTSNTDKAFPVVNLHFEDSLKLTVYPHDYLFSLREDMYCFGWQSGGMTTQDGSDVILLGDLVLSNKLVVYDLDNEVIGWADHNCSSSIKVKDGSGAAYSLEADNLISASSVINGTFVTLLSILIWVFLSFTSQFC
;
A
#
# COMPACT_ATOMS: atom_id res chain seq x y z
N MET A 1 -5.74 -7.41 22.94
CA MET A 1 -6.33 -8.33 21.94
C MET A 1 -7.42 -7.59 21.20
N ILE A 2 -7.33 -7.50 19.87
CA ILE A 2 -8.39 -6.90 19.05
C ILE A 2 -9.49 -7.95 18.87
N ASP A 3 -10.74 -7.60 19.19
CA ASP A 3 -11.90 -8.45 18.98
C ASP A 3 -12.53 -8.10 17.62
N LEU A 4 -12.31 -8.96 16.65
CA LEU A 4 -12.76 -8.80 15.26
C LEU A 4 -14.19 -9.32 15.01
N GLY A 5 -14.88 -9.82 16.04
CA GLY A 5 -16.17 -10.49 15.86
C GLY A 5 -16.05 -11.73 14.97
N SER A 6 -17.07 -12.01 14.15
CA SER A 6 -17.08 -13.17 13.23
C SER A 6 -16.09 -13.07 12.06
N ASN A 7 -15.35 -11.96 11.91
CA ASN A 7 -14.35 -11.80 10.86
C ASN A 7 -13.06 -12.50 11.28
N GLN A 8 -12.63 -13.49 10.51
CA GLN A 8 -11.37 -14.19 10.76
C GLN A 8 -10.21 -13.30 10.28
N LEU A 9 -9.29 -12.96 11.18
CA LEU A 9 -8.03 -12.31 10.82
C LEU A 9 -7.24 -13.26 9.92
N THR A 10 -6.88 -12.78 8.74
CA THR A 10 -6.00 -13.47 7.80
C THR A 10 -4.58 -13.05 8.12
N THR A 11 -3.66 -13.96 8.38
CA THR A 11 -2.28 -13.63 8.81
C THR A 11 -1.25 -14.19 7.85
N LEU A 12 -0.24 -13.39 7.54
CA LEU A 12 0.88 -13.72 6.67
C LEU A 12 2.20 -13.49 7.41
N LEU A 13 3.14 -14.43 7.32
CA LEU A 13 4.49 -14.24 7.85
C LEU A 13 5.20 -13.09 7.10
N PHE A 14 5.70 -12.11 7.84
CA PHE A 14 6.64 -11.13 7.31
C PHE A 14 8.07 -11.49 7.72
N LEU A 15 9.02 -11.16 6.86
CA LEU A 15 10.40 -11.54 7.06
C LEU A 15 11.14 -10.43 7.83
N CYS A 16 11.51 -10.72 9.08
CA CYS A 16 12.48 -9.95 9.86
C CYS A 16 13.84 -10.69 9.85
N TYR A 17 14.91 -10.07 9.35
CA TYR A 17 16.24 -10.71 9.32
C TYR A 17 17.21 -10.04 10.31
N ASN A 18 17.69 -10.80 11.29
CA ASN A 18 18.54 -10.33 12.40
C ASN A 18 20.07 -10.48 12.16
N ASN A 19 20.55 -10.67 10.93
CA ASN A 19 21.99 -10.85 10.66
C ASN A 19 22.69 -9.54 10.24
N LEU A 20 23.75 -9.19 10.98
CA LEU A 20 24.54 -7.94 10.91
C LEU A 20 25.16 -7.59 9.53
N ILE A 21 25.19 -8.52 8.57
CA ILE A 21 25.78 -8.28 7.24
C ILE A 21 24.73 -7.87 6.18
N GLN A 22 23.43 -8.08 6.44
CA GLN A 22 22.32 -7.67 5.55
C GLN A 22 21.61 -6.38 5.99
N GLN A 23 22.18 -5.66 6.95
CA GLN A 23 21.55 -4.55 7.67
C GLN A 23 21.20 -3.32 6.81
N TYR A 24 21.74 -3.20 5.59
CA TYR A 24 21.51 -2.04 4.73
C TYR A 24 20.18 -2.05 3.95
N PHE A 25 19.45 -3.19 3.92
CA PHE A 25 18.21 -3.32 3.12
C PHE A 25 16.92 -3.68 3.88
N ARG A 26 16.93 -3.90 5.21
CA ARG A 26 15.77 -4.54 5.86
C ARG A 26 15.23 -3.79 7.09
N VAL A 27 14.66 -2.62 6.83
CA VAL A 27 13.84 -1.85 7.81
C VAL A 27 12.33 -1.90 7.49
N HIS A 28 11.92 -2.69 6.51
CA HIS A 28 10.54 -2.71 6.00
C HIS A 28 9.83 -4.03 6.30
N TYR A 29 8.51 -3.99 6.29
CA TYR A 29 7.63 -5.15 6.38
C TYR A 29 7.60 -5.91 5.05
N ASN A 30 8.50 -6.90 4.92
CA ASN A 30 8.67 -7.67 3.71
C ASN A 30 7.83 -8.93 3.72
N VAL A 31 7.10 -9.18 2.64
CA VAL A 31 6.26 -10.36 2.45
C VAL A 31 6.57 -11.04 1.11
N ILE A 32 6.19 -12.32 0.99
CA ILE A 32 6.44 -13.10 -0.21
C ILE A 32 5.15 -13.20 -1.03
N LEU A 33 5.07 -12.40 -2.08
CA LEU A 33 3.99 -12.48 -3.05
C LEU A 33 4.23 -13.69 -3.99
N LYS A 34 3.25 -14.58 -4.08
CA LYS A 34 3.30 -15.80 -4.89
C LYS A 34 2.59 -15.67 -6.24
N GLY A 35 1.63 -14.77 -6.34
CA GLY A 35 0.86 -14.58 -7.57
C GLY A 35 0.03 -13.31 -7.55
N ILE A 36 -0.37 -12.87 -8.72
CA ILE A 36 -1.41 -11.86 -8.92
C ILE A 36 -2.40 -12.43 -9.93
N ASP A 37 -3.70 -12.23 -9.70
CA ASP A 37 -4.71 -12.46 -10.73
C ASP A 37 -5.65 -11.25 -10.86
N VAL A 38 -6.23 -11.11 -12.06
CA VAL A 38 -7.31 -10.16 -12.35
C VAL A 38 -8.53 -10.98 -12.74
N ASP A 39 -9.57 -10.95 -11.91
CA ASP A 39 -10.81 -11.73 -12.12
C ASP A 39 -10.56 -13.26 -12.26
N GLY A 40 -9.56 -13.78 -11.55
CA GLY A 40 -9.15 -15.20 -11.61
C GLY A 40 -8.15 -15.53 -12.71
N GLU A 41 -7.86 -14.59 -13.61
CA GLU A 41 -6.89 -14.78 -14.69
C GLU A 41 -5.48 -14.35 -14.22
N PRO A 42 -4.49 -15.27 -14.13
CA PRO A 42 -3.17 -14.97 -13.58
C PRO A 42 -2.35 -13.96 -14.39
N ILE A 43 -1.46 -13.24 -13.70
CA ILE A 43 -0.42 -12.39 -14.28
C ILE A 43 0.96 -12.96 -13.93
N ASP A 44 1.85 -12.99 -14.92
CA ASP A 44 3.23 -13.38 -14.73
C ASP A 44 3.95 -12.43 -13.77
N LEU A 45 4.43 -12.97 -12.65
CA LEU A 45 5.28 -12.25 -11.71
C LEU A 45 6.76 -12.36 -12.14
N PRO A 46 7.54 -11.27 -12.03
CA PRO A 46 8.98 -11.35 -12.20
C PRO A 46 9.59 -12.40 -11.25
N PRO A 47 10.50 -13.27 -11.73
CA PRO A 47 11.07 -14.34 -10.92
C PRO A 47 11.75 -13.84 -9.63
N SER A 48 12.32 -12.63 -9.66
CA SER A 48 12.95 -11.96 -8.51
C SER A 48 11.99 -11.64 -7.36
N ILE A 49 10.68 -11.54 -7.64
CA ILE A 49 9.63 -11.26 -6.64
C ILE A 49 9.09 -12.55 -6.02
N ALA A 50 8.92 -13.61 -6.83
CA ALA A 50 8.26 -14.84 -6.41
C ALA A 50 9.15 -15.78 -5.56
N SER A 51 10.46 -15.53 -5.48
CA SER A 51 11.42 -16.43 -4.83
C SER A 51 11.69 -16.11 -3.35
N PHE A 52 11.62 -17.12 -2.49
CA PHE A 52 12.09 -17.05 -1.09
C PHE A 52 13.61 -16.88 -1.06
N GLY A 53 14.12 -15.86 -0.36
CA GLY A 53 15.57 -15.61 -0.21
C GLY A 53 16.25 -14.95 -1.42
N GLY A 54 15.48 -14.58 -2.46
CA GLY A 54 15.95 -13.64 -3.47
C GLY A 54 16.19 -12.25 -2.87
N SER A 55 16.92 -11.41 -3.59
CA SER A 55 17.15 -10.01 -3.20
C SER A 55 15.93 -9.12 -3.42
N GLY A 56 15.05 -9.46 -4.38
CA GLY A 56 13.78 -8.78 -4.60
C GLY A 56 12.73 -9.07 -3.53
N GLY A 57 11.51 -8.57 -3.72
CA GLY A 57 10.41 -8.86 -2.79
C GLY A 57 9.21 -7.93 -2.88
N THR A 58 8.32 -8.03 -1.90
CA THR A 58 7.15 -7.17 -1.75
C THR A 58 7.19 -6.50 -0.37
N ILE A 59 7.07 -5.19 -0.34
CA ILE A 59 7.02 -4.38 0.87
C ILE A 59 5.57 -3.95 1.10
N ILE A 60 5.10 -4.07 2.34
CA ILE A 60 3.87 -3.43 2.81
C ILE A 60 4.26 -2.14 3.54
N ASP A 61 3.78 -1.00 3.05
CA ASP A 61 4.14 0.31 3.60
C ASP A 61 2.94 1.27 3.63
N SER A 62 2.29 1.35 4.79
CA SER A 62 1.20 2.31 5.02
C SER A 62 1.67 3.78 5.00
N GLY A 63 2.99 4.04 5.01
CA GLY A 63 3.56 5.38 4.86
C GLY A 63 3.56 5.90 3.41
N THR A 64 3.23 5.04 2.45
CA THR A 64 3.14 5.37 1.03
C THR A 64 1.70 5.27 0.55
N THR A 65 1.22 6.25 -0.23
CA THR A 65 -0.17 6.24 -0.73
C THR A 65 -0.42 5.21 -1.84
N LEU A 66 0.45 5.19 -2.85
CA LEU A 66 0.28 4.40 -4.09
C LEU A 66 0.99 3.05 -4.00
N ALA A 67 0.66 2.13 -4.91
CA ALA A 67 1.50 0.96 -5.14
C ALA A 67 2.53 1.22 -6.25
N TYR A 68 3.74 0.70 -6.09
CA TYR A 68 4.81 0.81 -7.09
C TYR A 68 5.20 -0.59 -7.57
N LEU A 69 5.13 -0.77 -8.88
CA LEU A 69 5.34 -2.05 -9.54
C LEU A 69 6.49 -1.95 -10.55
N PRO A 70 7.20 -3.05 -10.82
CA PRO A 70 8.05 -3.16 -11.99
C PRO A 70 7.27 -2.87 -13.27
N GLN A 71 7.92 -2.24 -14.23
CA GLN A 71 7.27 -1.70 -15.42
C GLN A 71 6.46 -2.75 -16.20
N ASP A 72 7.03 -3.94 -16.41
CA ASP A 72 6.35 -5.00 -17.18
C ASP A 72 5.12 -5.55 -16.45
N LEU A 73 5.21 -5.66 -15.12
CA LEU A 73 4.09 -6.07 -14.27
C LEU A 73 2.98 -5.01 -14.30
N TYR A 74 3.34 -3.74 -14.13
CA TYR A 74 2.42 -2.61 -14.22
C TYR A 74 1.65 -2.59 -15.56
N ASN A 75 2.37 -2.73 -16.68
CA ASN A 75 1.78 -2.72 -18.01
C ASN A 75 0.81 -3.89 -18.23
N SER A 76 1.21 -5.10 -17.81
CA SER A 76 0.38 -6.31 -17.94
C SER A 76 -0.90 -6.19 -17.13
N LEU A 77 -0.78 -5.68 -15.91
CA LEU A 77 -1.88 -5.50 -14.97
C LEU A 77 -2.90 -4.46 -15.45
N LEU A 78 -2.45 -3.27 -15.89
CA LEU A 78 -3.35 -2.26 -16.46
C LEU A 78 -4.04 -2.75 -17.74
N LYS A 79 -3.30 -3.46 -18.60
CA LYS A 79 -3.86 -4.04 -19.83
C LYS A 79 -4.99 -5.02 -19.50
N GLN A 80 -4.81 -5.87 -18.49
CA GLN A 80 -5.81 -6.87 -18.12
C GLN A 80 -7.02 -6.26 -17.42
N ILE A 81 -6.82 -5.28 -16.54
CA ILE A 81 -7.92 -4.54 -15.91
C ILE A 81 -8.79 -3.85 -16.96
N THR A 82 -8.16 -3.20 -17.94
CA THR A 82 -8.86 -2.44 -18.99
C THR A 82 -9.37 -3.31 -20.14
N ALA A 83 -9.07 -4.61 -20.16
CA ALA A 83 -9.61 -5.54 -21.14
C ALA A 83 -11.12 -5.77 -20.97
N ARG A 84 -11.59 -5.81 -19.71
CA ARG A 84 -13.01 -6.00 -19.38
C ARG A 84 -13.83 -4.73 -19.61
N THR A 85 -13.27 -3.57 -19.25
CA THR A 85 -13.89 -2.26 -19.45
C THR A 85 -12.91 -1.35 -20.19
N PRO A 86 -12.99 -1.30 -21.52
CA PRO A 86 -12.12 -0.46 -22.34
C PRO A 86 -12.34 1.02 -22.01
N VAL A 87 -11.26 1.69 -21.61
CA VAL A 87 -11.25 3.13 -21.32
C VAL A 87 -10.09 3.81 -22.03
N LYS A 88 -10.25 5.10 -22.34
CA LYS A 88 -9.19 5.91 -22.94
C LYS A 88 -8.28 6.46 -21.84
N LEU A 89 -7.18 5.75 -21.59
CA LEU A 89 -6.15 6.21 -20.67
C LEU A 89 -5.42 7.45 -21.22
N HIS A 90 -5.12 8.38 -20.33
CA HIS A 90 -4.25 9.52 -20.58
C HIS A 90 -3.48 9.86 -19.31
N MET A 91 -2.27 10.40 -19.47
CA MET A 91 -1.45 10.80 -18.34
C MET A 91 -1.88 12.17 -17.81
N VAL A 92 -2.10 12.26 -16.50
CA VAL A 92 -2.33 13.53 -15.79
C VAL A 92 -1.11 13.83 -14.93
N GLN A 93 -0.62 15.07 -14.99
CA GLN A 93 0.61 15.52 -14.31
C GLN A 93 1.83 14.62 -14.62
N GLU A 94 1.86 14.05 -15.83
CA GLU A 94 2.91 13.12 -16.29
C GLU A 94 3.11 11.87 -15.40
N THR A 95 2.19 11.63 -14.45
CA THR A 95 2.35 10.64 -13.39
C THR A 95 1.19 9.65 -13.36
N PHE A 96 -0.05 10.13 -13.43
CA PHE A 96 -1.22 9.29 -13.20
C PHE A 96 -1.86 8.84 -14.50
N ALA A 97 -2.00 7.51 -14.68
CA ALA A 97 -2.83 6.95 -15.73
C ALA A 97 -4.31 7.12 -15.35
N CYS A 98 -5.01 8.02 -16.03
CA CYS A 98 -6.38 8.39 -15.71
C CYS A 98 -7.32 8.20 -16.90
N PHE A 99 -8.61 8.12 -16.60
CA PHE A 99 -9.69 8.03 -17.58
C PHE A 99 -10.95 8.70 -17.05
N SER A 100 -11.84 9.09 -17.97
CA SER A 100 -13.16 9.58 -17.59
C SER A 100 -14.14 8.42 -17.45
N PHE A 101 -14.92 8.43 -16.37
CA PHE A 101 -15.90 7.39 -16.08
C PHE A 101 -17.00 7.93 -15.17
N THR A 102 -18.26 7.64 -15.50
CA THR A 102 -19.44 8.16 -14.80
C THR A 102 -20.26 7.05 -14.12
N SER A 103 -19.96 5.79 -14.42
CA SER A 103 -20.68 4.64 -13.88
C SER A 103 -20.00 4.13 -12.60
N ASN A 104 -20.67 3.21 -11.90
CA ASN A 104 -20.10 2.57 -10.72
C ASN A 104 -18.85 1.75 -11.10
N THR A 105 -17.70 2.10 -10.52
CA THR A 105 -16.40 1.48 -10.80
C THR A 105 -16.35 0.02 -10.36
N ASP A 106 -16.89 -0.32 -9.19
CA ASP A 106 -16.92 -1.69 -8.66
C ASP A 106 -17.69 -2.68 -9.54
N LYS A 107 -18.70 -2.18 -10.27
CA LYS A 107 -19.44 -3.01 -11.24
C LYS A 107 -18.73 -3.15 -12.57
N ALA A 108 -17.92 -2.15 -12.94
CA ALA A 108 -17.32 -2.06 -14.26
C ALA A 108 -15.94 -2.69 -14.32
N PHE A 109 -15.11 -2.54 -13.29
CA PHE A 109 -13.74 -3.00 -13.30
C PHE A 109 -13.56 -4.29 -12.49
N PRO A 110 -12.61 -5.16 -12.87
CA PRO A 110 -12.39 -6.43 -12.20
C PRO A 110 -11.74 -6.28 -10.82
N VAL A 111 -11.90 -7.30 -9.99
CA VAL A 111 -11.16 -7.44 -8.74
C VAL A 111 -9.74 -7.93 -9.04
N VAL A 112 -8.76 -7.43 -8.29
CA VAL A 112 -7.38 -7.94 -8.32
C VAL A 112 -7.08 -8.67 -7.03
N ASN A 113 -6.46 -9.84 -7.13
CA ASN A 113 -6.06 -10.64 -5.99
C ASN A 113 -4.55 -10.76 -5.91
N LEU A 114 -4.00 -10.50 -4.73
CA LEU A 114 -2.59 -10.75 -4.41
C LEU A 114 -2.52 -12.04 -3.59
N HIS A 115 -1.80 -13.04 -4.09
CA HIS A 115 -1.70 -14.38 -3.49
C HIS A 115 -0.41 -14.54 -2.71
N PHE A 116 -0.52 -15.18 -1.55
CA PHE A 116 0.61 -15.48 -0.67
C PHE A 116 0.63 -16.99 -0.36
N GLU A 117 1.54 -17.40 0.54
CA GLU A 117 1.59 -18.80 1.00
C GLU A 117 0.28 -19.22 1.71
N ASP A 118 0.09 -20.52 1.89
CA ASP A 118 -1.07 -21.11 2.57
C ASP A 118 -2.44 -20.73 2.00
N SER A 119 -2.50 -20.43 0.69
CA SER A 119 -3.72 -19.99 -0.01
C SER A 119 -4.28 -18.66 0.50
N LEU A 120 -3.46 -17.88 1.21
CA LEU A 120 -3.83 -16.55 1.67
C LEU A 120 -3.96 -15.59 0.49
N LYS A 121 -4.97 -14.73 0.56
CA LYS A 121 -5.31 -13.82 -0.53
C LYS A 121 -5.69 -12.45 0.01
N LEU A 122 -5.05 -11.42 -0.51
CA LEU A 122 -5.42 -10.02 -0.30
C LEU A 122 -6.19 -9.54 -1.54
N THR A 123 -7.48 -9.32 -1.36
CA THR A 123 -8.38 -8.83 -2.41
C THR A 123 -8.35 -7.31 -2.46
N VAL A 124 -8.10 -6.74 -3.65
CA VAL A 124 -8.08 -5.30 -3.92
C VAL A 124 -9.19 -4.98 -4.92
N TYR A 125 -10.20 -4.23 -4.47
CA TYR A 125 -11.39 -3.89 -5.26
C TYR A 125 -11.15 -2.64 -6.13
N PRO A 126 -12.01 -2.39 -7.14
CA PRO A 126 -11.89 -1.19 -7.96
C PRO A 126 -11.85 0.12 -7.17
N HIS A 127 -12.65 0.27 -6.13
CA HIS A 127 -12.58 1.44 -5.25
C HIS A 127 -11.29 1.54 -4.41
N ASP A 128 -10.52 0.46 -4.28
CA ASP A 128 -9.22 0.47 -3.59
C ASP A 128 -8.09 0.88 -4.54
N TYR A 129 -8.09 0.41 -5.80
CA TYR A 129 -7.04 0.73 -6.77
C TYR A 129 -7.36 1.89 -7.73
N LEU A 130 -8.57 2.44 -7.70
CA LEU A 130 -8.96 3.65 -8.45
C LEU A 130 -9.30 4.78 -7.47
N PHE A 131 -8.63 5.91 -7.61
CA PHE A 131 -8.97 7.12 -6.86
C PHE A 131 -9.56 8.19 -7.78
N SER A 132 -10.56 8.92 -7.28
CA SER A 132 -11.18 10.04 -7.99
C SER A 132 -10.28 11.27 -7.88
N LEU A 133 -9.72 11.73 -9.00
CA LEU A 133 -8.93 12.96 -9.04
C LEU A 133 -9.81 14.21 -9.09
N ARG A 134 -10.95 14.11 -9.78
CA ARG A 134 -12.04 15.09 -9.86
C ARG A 134 -13.29 14.39 -10.36
N GLU A 135 -14.42 15.10 -10.37
CA GLU A 135 -15.69 14.57 -10.86
C GLU A 135 -15.52 13.86 -12.21
N ASP A 136 -16.07 12.64 -12.28
CA ASP A 136 -16.03 11.74 -13.44
C ASP A 136 -14.62 11.43 -13.99
N MET A 137 -13.56 11.58 -13.19
CA MET A 137 -12.19 11.26 -13.56
C MET A 137 -11.51 10.40 -12.49
N TYR A 138 -11.17 9.18 -12.90
CA TYR A 138 -10.50 8.20 -12.06
C TYR A 138 -9.08 7.97 -12.55
N CYS A 139 -8.18 7.71 -11.60
CA CYS A 139 -6.78 7.40 -11.86
C CYS A 139 -6.41 6.09 -11.16
N PHE A 140 -5.51 5.33 -11.78
CA PHE A 140 -4.94 4.16 -11.13
C PHE A 140 -4.04 4.57 -9.97
N GLY A 141 -4.29 3.97 -8.81
CA GLY A 141 -3.47 4.09 -7.60
C GLY A 141 -2.13 3.35 -7.67
N TRP A 142 -1.80 2.80 -8.85
CA TRP A 142 -0.59 2.01 -9.09
C TRP A 142 0.31 2.74 -10.07
N GLN A 143 1.62 2.63 -9.88
CA GLN A 143 2.63 3.37 -10.62
C GLN A 143 3.70 2.43 -11.15
N SER A 144 4.20 2.76 -12.35
CA SER A 144 5.45 2.21 -12.85
C SER A 144 6.60 2.95 -12.18
N GLY A 145 7.51 2.22 -11.56
CA GLY A 145 8.63 2.81 -10.82
C GLY A 145 9.00 2.03 -9.56
N GLY A 146 8.80 0.71 -9.58
CA GLY A 146 9.25 -0.19 -8.52
C GLY A 146 10.72 0.03 -8.19
N MET A 147 11.08 -0.28 -6.95
CA MET A 147 12.46 -0.20 -6.50
C MET A 147 13.24 -1.40 -7.05
N THR A 148 14.55 -1.24 -7.19
CA THR A 148 15.46 -2.37 -7.44
C THR A 148 16.45 -2.48 -6.30
N THR A 149 16.84 -3.70 -5.97
CA THR A 149 17.94 -3.95 -5.04
C THR A 149 19.28 -3.69 -5.71
N GLN A 150 20.37 -3.70 -4.92
CA GLN A 150 21.73 -3.45 -5.43
C GLN A 150 22.16 -4.40 -6.56
N ASP A 151 21.63 -5.62 -6.56
CA ASP A 151 21.88 -6.63 -7.59
C ASP A 151 20.83 -6.62 -8.72
N GLY A 152 19.95 -5.62 -8.75
CA GLY A 152 19.01 -5.36 -9.84
C GLY A 152 17.70 -6.16 -9.75
N SER A 153 17.41 -6.83 -8.64
CA SER A 153 16.14 -7.53 -8.46
C SER A 153 14.99 -6.57 -8.20
N ASP A 154 13.85 -6.86 -8.81
CA ASP A 154 12.62 -6.08 -8.67
C ASP A 154 12.03 -6.12 -7.24
N VAL A 155 11.49 -4.98 -6.81
CA VAL A 155 10.75 -4.83 -5.56
C VAL A 155 9.38 -4.17 -5.83
N ILE A 156 8.33 -4.79 -5.30
CA ILE A 156 6.98 -4.21 -5.22
C ILE A 156 6.83 -3.47 -3.90
N LEU A 157 6.18 -2.30 -3.93
CA LEU A 157 5.73 -1.60 -2.74
C LEU A 157 4.20 -1.49 -2.77
N LEU A 158 3.53 -2.04 -1.76
CA LEU A 158 2.09 -1.97 -1.56
C LEU A 158 1.76 -0.87 -0.55
N GLY A 159 1.23 0.24 -1.07
CA GLY A 159 0.83 1.40 -0.28
C GLY A 159 -0.57 1.32 0.30
N ASP A 160 -0.98 2.41 0.96
CA ASP A 160 -2.24 2.60 1.66
C ASP A 160 -3.48 2.29 0.83
N LEU A 161 -3.49 2.61 -0.47
CA LEU A 161 -4.60 2.27 -1.36
C LEU A 161 -4.86 0.76 -1.45
N VAL A 162 -3.80 -0.08 -1.42
CA VAL A 162 -3.94 -1.55 -1.40
C VAL A 162 -4.44 -2.05 -0.04
N LEU A 163 -4.14 -1.31 1.03
CA LEU A 163 -4.49 -1.64 2.42
C LEU A 163 -5.82 -1.03 2.86
N SER A 164 -6.43 -0.19 2.01
CA SER A 164 -7.67 0.51 2.29
C SER A 164 -8.82 -0.46 2.56
N ASN A 165 -9.78 -0.03 3.41
CA ASN A 165 -10.92 -0.84 3.83
C ASN A 165 -10.54 -2.16 4.54
N LYS A 166 -9.38 -2.18 5.21
CA LYS A 166 -8.90 -3.32 5.98
C LYS A 166 -8.41 -2.89 7.35
N LEU A 167 -8.63 -3.74 8.34
CA LEU A 167 -7.91 -3.65 9.61
C LEU A 167 -6.61 -4.44 9.49
N VAL A 168 -5.48 -3.73 9.45
CA VAL A 168 -4.14 -4.34 9.35
C VAL A 168 -3.48 -4.39 10.72
N VAL A 169 -2.91 -5.54 11.08
CA VAL A 169 -2.24 -5.79 12.36
C VAL A 169 -0.79 -6.18 12.07
N TYR A 170 0.15 -5.50 12.72
CA TYR A 170 1.57 -5.85 12.68
C TYR A 170 1.93 -6.53 14.01
N ASP A 171 2.09 -7.85 13.99
CA ASP A 171 2.50 -8.63 15.15
C ASP A 171 4.01 -8.88 15.09
N LEU A 172 4.76 -8.02 15.77
CA LEU A 172 6.21 -8.06 15.77
C LEU A 172 6.79 -9.25 16.53
N ASP A 173 6.06 -9.76 17.52
CA ASP A 173 6.52 -10.87 18.35
C ASP A 173 6.45 -12.20 17.58
N ASN A 174 5.41 -12.35 16.76
CA ASN A 174 5.20 -13.55 15.93
C ASN A 174 5.67 -13.39 14.48
N GLU A 175 6.22 -12.23 14.13
CA GLU A 175 6.68 -11.91 12.78
C GLU A 175 5.58 -12.10 11.71
N VAL A 176 4.33 -11.75 12.03
CA VAL A 176 3.19 -11.84 11.09
C VAL A 176 2.47 -10.50 10.89
N ILE A 177 1.98 -10.27 9.67
CA ILE A 177 1.06 -9.19 9.31
C ILE A 177 -0.30 -9.81 9.11
N GLY A 178 -1.30 -9.34 9.86
CA GLY A 178 -2.68 -9.72 9.70
C GLY A 178 -3.50 -8.67 8.97
N TRP A 179 -4.52 -9.08 8.23
CA TRP A 179 -5.58 -8.19 7.76
C TRP A 179 -6.96 -8.85 7.84
N ALA A 180 -7.99 -8.01 7.97
CA ALA A 180 -9.38 -8.39 7.79
C ALA A 180 -10.12 -7.25 7.08
N ASP A 181 -11.06 -7.59 6.19
CA ASP A 181 -11.91 -6.56 5.60
C ASP A 181 -12.69 -5.85 6.71
N HIS A 182 -12.68 -4.52 6.65
CA HIS A 182 -13.24 -3.68 7.69
C HIS A 182 -13.85 -2.41 7.11
N ASN A 183 -15.06 -2.09 7.53
CA ASN A 183 -15.67 -0.80 7.23
C ASN A 183 -15.04 0.25 8.15
N CYS A 184 -14.17 1.11 7.61
CA CYS A 184 -13.47 2.13 8.39
C CYS A 184 -14.40 3.20 9.01
N SER A 185 -15.69 3.24 8.68
CA SER A 185 -16.68 4.06 9.41
C SER A 185 -17.28 3.36 10.63
N SER A 186 -16.92 2.10 10.88
CA SER A 186 -17.36 1.33 12.04
C SER A 186 -16.33 1.35 13.18
N SER A 187 -16.74 0.93 14.38
CA SER A 187 -15.85 0.87 15.53
C SER A 187 -15.14 -0.48 15.67
N ILE A 188 -13.96 -0.46 16.27
CA ILE A 188 -13.14 -1.62 16.59
C ILE A 188 -13.17 -1.85 18.10
N LYS A 189 -13.42 -3.08 18.54
CA LYS A 189 -13.34 -3.45 19.96
C LYS A 189 -11.93 -3.92 20.32
N VAL A 190 -11.34 -3.30 21.33
CA VAL A 190 -10.00 -3.64 21.83
C VAL A 190 -10.10 -4.03 23.30
N LYS A 191 -9.54 -5.19 23.63
CA LYS A 191 -9.41 -5.67 25.00
C LYS A 191 -7.98 -5.48 25.50
N ASP A 192 -7.82 -4.83 26.64
CA ASP A 192 -6.51 -4.63 27.27
C ASP A 192 -6.05 -5.86 28.09
N GLY A 193 -4.87 -5.76 28.71
CA GLY A 193 -4.32 -6.82 29.55
C GLY A 193 -5.07 -7.05 30.87
N SER A 194 -5.91 -6.10 31.31
CA SER A 194 -6.79 -6.25 32.48
C SER A 194 -8.09 -6.97 32.14
N GLY A 195 -8.39 -7.10 30.85
CA GLY A 195 -9.60 -7.68 30.31
C GLY A 195 -10.73 -6.68 30.09
N ALA A 196 -10.49 -5.38 30.32
CA ALA A 196 -11.41 -4.32 29.97
C ALA A 196 -11.48 -4.16 28.45
N ALA A 197 -12.69 -3.94 27.93
CA ALA A 197 -12.95 -3.76 26.50
C ALA A 197 -13.33 -2.31 26.21
N TYR A 198 -12.77 -1.77 25.13
CA TYR A 198 -12.94 -0.39 24.68
C TYR A 198 -13.34 -0.39 23.21
N SER A 199 -14.23 0.52 22.82
CA SER A 199 -14.55 0.75 21.40
C SER A 199 -13.72 1.93 20.90
N LEU A 200 -12.98 1.71 19.82
CA LEU A 200 -12.26 2.74 19.09
C LEU A 200 -13.07 3.09 17.84
N GLU A 201 -13.47 4.35 17.71
CA GLU A 201 -14.12 4.86 16.50
C GLU A 201 -13.08 5.60 15.66
N ALA A 202 -13.27 5.64 14.34
CA ALA A 202 -12.34 6.31 13.42
C ALA A 202 -12.11 7.78 13.78
N ASP A 203 -13.14 8.49 14.26
CA ASP A 203 -13.07 9.90 14.67
C ASP A 203 -12.19 10.12 15.92
N ASN A 204 -11.95 9.06 16.70
CA ASN A 204 -11.10 9.11 17.90
C ASN A 204 -9.64 8.74 17.60
N LEU A 205 -9.31 8.36 16.35
CA LEU A 205 -7.95 8.05 15.94
C LEU A 205 -7.28 9.31 15.39
N ILE A 206 -6.21 9.76 16.05
CA ILE A 206 -5.40 10.87 15.55
C ILE A 206 -4.69 10.37 14.29
N SER A 207 -5.04 10.95 13.14
CA SER A 207 -4.29 10.68 11.91
C SER A 207 -2.84 11.13 12.09
N ALA A 208 -1.87 10.28 11.71
CA ALA A 208 -0.44 10.64 11.71
C ALA A 208 -0.17 11.91 10.87
N SER A 209 -1.04 12.21 9.88
CA SER A 209 -0.96 13.44 9.09
C SER A 209 -1.45 14.71 9.80
N SER A 210 -2.19 14.61 10.92
CA SER A 210 -2.68 15.77 11.67
C SER A 210 -1.67 16.37 12.66
N VAL A 211 -0.52 15.72 12.88
CA VAL A 211 0.52 16.23 13.79
C VAL A 211 1.37 17.33 13.15
N ILE A 212 1.22 17.57 11.85
CA ILE A 212 1.80 18.75 11.19
C ILE A 212 0.87 19.94 11.38
N ASN A 213 0.67 20.36 12.64
CA ASN A 213 0.11 21.67 12.94
C ASN A 213 0.93 22.71 12.13
N GLY A 214 0.25 23.55 11.36
CA GLY A 214 0.86 24.54 10.45
C GLY A 214 1.86 25.51 11.11
N THR A 215 1.99 25.49 12.44
CA THR A 215 3.07 26.13 13.19
C THR A 215 4.45 25.51 12.98
N PHE A 216 4.59 24.21 12.74
CA PHE A 216 5.89 23.59 12.45
C PHE A 216 6.36 23.87 11.01
N VAL A 217 5.45 23.93 10.04
CA VAL A 217 5.77 24.27 8.64
C VAL A 217 6.21 25.74 8.52
N THR A 218 5.60 26.65 9.27
CA THR A 218 6.02 28.06 9.30
C THR A 218 7.38 28.23 10.00
N LEU A 219 7.64 27.51 11.09
CA LEU A 219 8.95 27.55 11.75
C LEU A 219 10.07 26.95 10.87
N LEU A 220 9.80 25.85 10.17
CA LEU A 220 10.78 25.23 9.28
C LEU A 220 11.08 26.12 8.07
N SER A 221 10.05 26.77 7.50
CA SER A 221 10.23 27.72 6.39
C SER A 221 10.94 28.99 6.84
N ILE A 222 10.70 29.51 8.05
CA ILE A 222 11.47 30.62 8.63
C ILE A 222 12.93 30.22 8.87
N LEU A 223 13.20 29.01 9.40
CA LEU A 223 14.56 28.51 9.63
C LEU A 223 15.32 28.34 8.31
N ILE A 224 14.68 27.81 7.27
CA ILE A 224 15.26 27.71 5.91
C ILE A 224 15.53 29.10 5.33
N TRP A 225 14.62 30.06 5.53
CA TRP A 225 14.82 31.46 5.09
C TRP A 225 15.99 32.14 5.80
N VAL A 226 16.11 31.96 7.13
CA VAL A 226 17.23 32.48 7.92
C VAL A 226 18.54 31.84 7.48
N PHE A 227 18.57 30.51 7.27
CA PHE A 227 19.77 29.82 6.81
C PHE A 227 20.21 30.31 5.42
N LEU A 228 19.28 30.48 4.48
CA LEU A 228 19.56 30.99 3.13
C LEU A 228 20.05 32.44 3.15
N SER A 229 19.48 33.29 4.01
CA SER A 229 19.90 34.70 4.13
C SER A 229 21.28 34.86 4.79
N PHE A 230 21.66 33.97 5.72
CA PHE A 230 23.04 33.91 6.24
C PHE A 230 24.05 33.42 5.20
N THR A 231 23.68 32.46 4.34
CA THR A 231 24.58 32.01 3.26
C THR A 231 24.76 33.05 2.15
N SER A 232 23.78 33.93 1.93
CA SER A 232 23.88 35.02 0.95
C SER A 232 24.71 36.24 1.38
N GLN A 233 25.18 36.27 2.64
CA GLN A 233 26.09 37.32 3.15
C GLN A 233 27.56 36.88 3.22
N PHE A 234 27.85 35.62 2.88
CA PHE A 234 29.20 35.11 2.67
C PHE A 234 29.37 34.62 1.24
N CYS A 235 29.15 35.53 0.29
CA CYS A 235 29.82 35.54 -1.00
C CYS A 235 29.90 36.97 -1.52
#